data_AF-A0A9E3XFG7-F1
#
_entry.id   AF-A0A9E3XFG7-F1
#
_cell.length_a   1.000
_cell.length_b   1.000
_cell.length_c   1.000
_cell.angle_alpha   90.00
_cell.angle_beta   90.00
_cell.angle_gamma   90.00
#
_symmetry.space_group_name_H-M   'P 1'
#
loop_
_entity.id
_entity.type
_entity.pdbx_description
1 polymer ?
#
loop_
_entity_poly.entity_id
_entity_poly.type
_entity_poly.pdbx_seq_one_letter_code
_entity_poly.pdbx_strand_id
1 'polypeptide(L)'
;MTEIYFDKGTLVLKNLPETLRQASGIKWDERSRTHRAPAHLYREIMLLLHRQKLPYRDEARQFEAQDFPLQERIIPRAYQQEALAAWINNGWRGVVTLPTGAGKTILAVMLIEKTRRPTLVHVPTIDLMHQWYAVLKRYFDQEIGLLGGGYKE
;
A
#
# COMPACT_ATOMS: atom_id res chain seq x y z
N MET A 1 9.26 22.52 10.76
CA MET A 1 9.27 21.11 10.29
C MET A 1 7.87 20.77 9.84
N THR A 2 7.69 20.18 8.65
CA THR A 2 6.36 19.81 8.13
C THR A 2 5.78 18.68 8.98
N GLU A 3 4.50 18.73 9.34
CA GLU A 3 3.83 17.64 10.04
C GLU A 3 2.69 17.09 9.17
N ILE A 4 2.57 15.77 9.13
CA ILE A 4 1.65 15.06 8.25
C ILE A 4 0.78 14.15 9.09
N TYR A 5 -0.54 14.28 8.97
CA TYR A 5 -1.52 13.47 9.70
C TYR A 5 -2.53 12.87 8.72
N PHE A 6 -3.06 11.68 9.00
CA PHE A 6 -4.21 11.14 8.29
C PHE A 6 -5.52 11.63 8.93
N ASP A 7 -6.46 12.11 8.12
CA ASP A 7 -7.81 12.47 8.56
C ASP A 7 -8.83 12.12 7.46
N LYS A 8 -9.68 11.13 7.74
CA LYS A 8 -10.89 10.78 6.96
C LYS A 8 -10.64 10.69 5.45
N GLY A 9 -9.60 9.96 5.03
CA GLY A 9 -9.27 9.76 3.60
C GLY A 9 -8.42 10.86 2.98
N THR A 10 -7.96 11.82 3.77
CA THR A 10 -7.04 12.88 3.35
C THR A 10 -5.82 12.94 4.26
N LEU A 11 -4.80 13.65 3.82
CA LEU A 11 -3.66 14.07 4.63
C LEU A 11 -3.88 15.52 5.06
N VAL A 12 -3.58 15.81 6.31
CA VAL A 12 -3.46 17.16 6.85
C VAL A 12 -1.98 17.50 6.94
N LEU A 13 -1.60 18.61 6.32
CA LEU A 13 -0.22 19.08 6.18
C LEU A 13 -0.08 20.40 6.94
N LYS A 14 0.60 20.37 8.09
CA LYS A 14 0.92 21.55 8.89
C LYS A 14 2.35 22.00 8.61
N ASN A 15 2.60 23.31 8.78
CA ASN A 15 3.93 23.90 8.60
C ASN A 15 4.55 23.60 7.22
N LEU A 16 3.70 23.48 6.19
CA LEU A 16 4.11 23.13 4.83
C LEU A 16 4.90 24.29 4.19
N PRO A 17 6.16 24.05 3.73
CA PRO A 17 6.96 25.03 3.00
C PRO A 17 6.23 25.53 1.75
N GLU A 18 6.43 26.79 1.41
CA GLU A 18 5.76 27.44 0.28
C GLU A 18 6.03 26.73 -1.05
N THR A 19 7.25 26.19 -1.22
CA THR A 19 7.66 25.38 -2.38
C THR A 19 6.79 24.14 -2.60
N LEU A 20 6.15 23.61 -1.56
CA LEU A 20 5.30 22.43 -1.61
C LEU A 20 3.81 22.76 -1.69
N ARG A 21 3.40 23.99 -1.39
CA ARG A 21 1.98 24.38 -1.42
C ARG A 21 1.39 24.31 -2.83
N GLN A 22 2.23 24.47 -3.84
CA GLN A 22 1.86 24.39 -5.26
C GLN A 22 1.94 22.97 -5.83
N ALA A 23 2.37 21.98 -5.04
CA ALA A 23 2.42 20.61 -5.53
C ALA A 23 1.01 20.10 -5.83
N SER A 24 0.87 19.37 -6.94
CA SER A 24 -0.42 18.88 -7.42
C SER A 24 -1.17 18.09 -6.33
N GLY A 25 -2.45 18.39 -6.16
CA GLY A 25 -3.33 17.73 -5.21
C GLY A 25 -3.30 18.27 -3.78
N ILE A 26 -2.37 19.17 -3.44
CA ILE A 26 -2.38 19.90 -2.16
C ILE A 26 -3.24 21.16 -2.31
N LYS A 27 -4.20 21.36 -1.41
CA LYS A 27 -5.10 22.53 -1.39
C LYS A 27 -5.25 23.08 0.01
N TRP A 28 -5.46 24.39 0.13
CA TRP A 28 -5.86 25.01 1.39
C TRP A 28 -7.30 24.63 1.73
N ASP A 29 -7.55 24.14 2.95
CA ASP A 29 -8.89 23.90 3.51
C ASP A 29 -9.19 25.03 4.50
N GLU A 30 -10.08 25.95 4.12
CA GLU A 30 -10.48 27.10 4.95
C GLU A 30 -11.10 26.70 6.29
N ARG A 31 -11.80 25.55 6.33
CA ARG A 31 -12.51 25.11 7.53
C ARG A 31 -11.55 24.63 8.61
N SER A 32 -10.52 23.86 8.22
CA SER A 32 -9.52 23.36 9.15
C SER A 32 -8.29 24.28 9.26
N ARG A 33 -8.18 25.31 8.40
CA ARG A 33 -7.05 26.23 8.29
C ARG A 33 -5.72 25.49 8.12
N THR A 34 -5.72 24.48 7.26
CA THR A 34 -4.55 23.64 6.97
C THR A 34 -4.50 23.30 5.49
N HIS A 35 -3.31 22.94 4.99
CA HIS A 35 -3.22 22.32 3.67
C HIS A 35 -3.66 20.84 3.76
N ARG A 36 -4.40 20.38 2.77
CA ARG A 36 -4.87 18.99 2.66
C ARG A 36 -4.64 18.41 1.29
N ALA A 37 -4.48 17.10 1.23
CA ALA A 37 -4.39 16.33 -0.01
C ALA A 37 -5.12 15.00 0.12
N PRO A 38 -5.63 14.40 -0.97
CA PRO A 38 -6.11 13.02 -0.93
C PRO A 38 -5.07 12.05 -0.39
N ALA A 39 -5.47 11.09 0.46
CA ALA A 39 -4.52 10.19 1.14
C ALA A 39 -3.70 9.31 0.19
N HIS A 40 -4.21 8.98 -1.00
CA HIS A 40 -3.48 8.22 -2.00
C HIS A 40 -2.22 8.95 -2.52
N LEU A 41 -2.11 10.27 -2.34
CA LEU A 41 -0.92 11.06 -2.68
C LEU A 41 0.18 10.97 -1.63
N TYR A 42 -0.03 10.26 -0.52
CA TYR A 42 0.94 10.11 0.57
C TYR A 42 2.34 9.75 0.05
N ARG A 43 2.46 8.70 -0.78
CA ARG A 43 3.76 8.29 -1.33
C ARG A 43 4.45 9.42 -2.09
N GLU A 44 3.72 10.17 -2.92
CA GLU A 44 4.27 11.22 -3.76
C GLU A 44 4.77 12.40 -2.91
N ILE A 45 4.01 12.79 -1.88
CA ILE A 45 4.37 13.84 -0.93
C ILE A 45 5.62 13.44 -0.12
N MET A 46 5.66 12.20 0.41
CA MET A 46 6.81 11.71 1.18
C MET A 46 8.08 11.65 0.33
N LEU A 47 7.98 11.19 -0.92
CA LEU A 47 9.11 11.16 -1.84
C LEU A 47 9.59 12.58 -2.18
N LEU A 48 8.68 13.53 -2.34
CA LEU A 48 9.02 14.93 -2.63
C LEU A 48 9.77 15.57 -1.45
N LEU A 49 9.26 15.39 -0.22
CA LEU A 49 9.92 15.85 1.00
C LEU A 49 11.33 15.25 1.14
N HIS A 50 11.48 13.95 0.89
CA HIS A 50 12.76 13.26 0.96
C HIS A 50 13.75 13.76 -0.11
N ARG A 51 13.31 13.90 -1.36
CA ARG A 51 14.14 14.42 -2.47
C ARG A 51 14.62 15.84 -2.21
N GLN A 52 13.77 16.69 -1.64
CA GLN A 52 14.13 18.07 -1.28
C GLN A 52 14.86 18.17 0.06
N LYS A 53 15.10 17.05 0.77
CA LYS A 53 15.73 17.01 2.09
C LYS A 53 15.04 17.91 3.13
N LEU A 54 13.72 18.05 3.01
CA LEU A 54 12.93 18.88 3.93
C LEU A 54 12.60 18.08 5.19
N PRO A 55 12.83 18.63 6.40
CA PRO A 55 12.52 17.94 7.63
C PRO A 55 11.00 17.81 7.79
N TYR A 56 10.55 16.61 8.16
CA TYR A 56 9.15 16.32 8.41
C TYR A 56 8.96 15.39 9.61
N ARG A 57 7.75 15.41 10.17
CA ARG A 57 7.22 14.46 11.15
C ARG A 57 6.02 13.76 10.54
N ASP A 58 6.08 12.44 10.46
CA ASP A 58 5.05 11.60 9.84
C ASP A 58 4.22 10.90 10.91
N GLU A 59 3.05 11.47 11.19
CA GLU A 59 2.02 10.91 12.08
C GLU A 59 0.87 10.29 11.28
N ALA A 60 0.92 10.36 9.93
CA ALA A 60 -0.06 9.74 9.06
C ALA A 60 0.22 8.24 8.88
N ARG A 61 1.49 7.86 8.92
CA ARG A 61 1.90 6.46 8.85
C ARG A 61 1.55 5.72 10.15
N GLN A 62 0.58 4.84 10.07
CA GLN A 62 0.16 3.96 11.18
C GLN A 62 0.53 2.49 10.92
N PHE A 63 1.58 2.24 10.15
CA PHE A 63 2.07 0.89 9.87
C PHE A 63 3.59 0.85 9.91
N GLU A 64 4.14 -0.26 10.37
CA GLU A 64 5.57 -0.52 10.35
C GLU A 64 5.93 -1.50 9.23
N ALA A 65 7.23 -1.53 8.90
CA ALA A 65 7.72 -2.60 8.04
C ALA A 65 7.78 -3.87 8.89
N GLN A 66 7.25 -4.97 8.38
CA GLN A 66 7.26 -6.25 9.08
C GLN A 66 7.56 -7.37 8.10
N ASP A 67 8.15 -8.45 8.62
CA ASP A 67 8.40 -9.63 7.83
C ASP A 67 7.13 -10.47 7.67
N PHE A 68 6.99 -11.04 6.47
CA PHE A 68 5.92 -11.98 6.12
C PHE A 68 6.56 -13.24 5.54
N PRO A 69 7.31 -14.01 6.36
CA PRO A 69 7.98 -15.21 5.87
C PRO A 69 6.94 -16.23 5.38
N LEU A 70 7.25 -16.88 4.25
CA LEU A 70 6.39 -17.91 3.71
C LEU A 70 6.55 -19.22 4.51
N GLN A 71 5.43 -19.79 4.96
CA GLN A 71 5.40 -21.12 5.58
C GLN A 71 5.68 -22.23 4.57
N GLU A 72 5.22 -22.03 3.32
CA GLU A 72 5.43 -22.94 2.22
C GLU A 72 6.28 -22.29 1.14
N ARG A 73 7.32 -22.99 0.69
CA ARG A 73 8.16 -22.51 -0.40
C ARG A 73 7.35 -22.43 -1.71
N ILE A 74 7.35 -21.25 -2.33
CA ILE A 74 6.81 -21.04 -3.67
C ILE A 74 7.93 -21.25 -4.69
N ILE A 75 7.68 -22.09 -5.71
CA ILE A 75 8.54 -22.20 -6.90
C ILE A 75 7.82 -21.47 -8.04
N PRO A 76 8.21 -20.21 -8.35
CA PRO A 76 7.53 -19.45 -9.39
C PRO A 76 7.84 -19.98 -10.79
N ARG A 77 6.87 -19.85 -11.68
CA ARG A 77 7.08 -20.00 -13.13
C ARG A 77 7.87 -18.80 -13.65
N ALA A 78 8.56 -18.96 -14.78
CA ALA A 78 9.39 -17.91 -15.39
C ALA A 78 8.65 -16.56 -15.52
N TYR A 79 7.43 -16.56 -16.08
CA TYR A 79 6.63 -15.35 -16.24
C TYR A 79 6.17 -14.72 -14.91
N GLN A 80 6.04 -15.50 -13.83
CA GLN A 80 5.73 -14.94 -12.50
C GLN A 80 6.97 -14.25 -11.92
N GLN A 81 8.16 -14.81 -12.15
CA GLN A 81 9.42 -14.21 -11.73
C GLN A 81 9.71 -12.91 -12.51
N GLU A 82 9.46 -12.90 -13.82
CA GLU A 82 9.53 -11.69 -14.65
C GLU A 82 8.53 -10.63 -14.17
N ALA A 83 7.28 -11.01 -13.91
CA ALA A 83 6.27 -10.09 -13.40
C ALA A 83 6.63 -9.51 -12.03
N LEU A 84 7.17 -10.34 -11.12
CA LEU A 84 7.69 -9.91 -9.83
C LEU A 84 8.82 -8.88 -9.99
N ALA A 85 9.80 -9.18 -10.84
CA ALA A 85 10.91 -8.27 -11.11
C ALA A 85 10.43 -6.94 -11.73
N ALA A 86 9.52 -7.00 -12.70
CA ALA A 86 8.94 -5.82 -13.33
C ALA A 86 8.20 -4.93 -12.32
N TRP A 87 7.43 -5.52 -11.41
CA TRP A 87 6.74 -4.78 -10.34
C TRP A 87 7.70 -4.03 -9.41
N ILE A 88 8.77 -4.71 -8.97
CA ILE A 88 9.80 -4.14 -8.09
C ILE A 88 10.51 -3.00 -8.79
N ASN A 89 10.93 -3.21 -10.05
CA ASN A 89 11.60 -2.19 -10.86
C ASN A 89 10.69 -0.99 -11.15
N ASN A 90 9.37 -1.18 -11.21
CA ASN A 90 8.39 -0.10 -11.34
C ASN A 90 8.08 0.61 -10.00
N GLY A 91 8.91 0.42 -8.97
CA GLY A 91 8.77 1.11 -7.69
C GLY A 91 7.56 0.63 -6.87
N TRP A 92 7.16 -0.62 -7.03
CA TRP A 92 6.09 -1.28 -6.25
C TRP A 92 4.68 -0.76 -6.51
N ARG A 93 4.43 -0.16 -7.67
CA ARG A 93 3.12 0.37 -8.07
C ARG A 93 2.87 0.09 -9.54
N GLY A 94 1.79 -0.60 -9.88
CA GLY A 94 1.47 -0.90 -11.28
C GLY A 94 0.27 -1.84 -11.41
N VAL A 95 0.10 -2.41 -12.61
CA VAL A 95 -0.89 -3.45 -12.91
C VAL A 95 -0.16 -4.61 -13.57
N VAL A 96 -0.38 -5.82 -13.08
CA VAL A 96 0.12 -7.05 -13.71
C VAL A 96 -1.04 -7.80 -14.35
N THR A 97 -0.94 -8.04 -15.65
CA THR A 97 -1.95 -8.79 -16.40
C THR A 97 -1.45 -10.21 -16.66
N LEU A 98 -2.15 -11.20 -16.13
CA LEU A 98 -1.91 -12.63 -16.40
C LEU A 98 -3.25 -13.31 -16.72
N PRO A 99 -3.27 -14.36 -17.58
CA PRO A 99 -4.49 -15.10 -17.87
C PRO A 99 -5.05 -15.80 -16.62
N THR A 100 -6.32 -16.23 -16.67
CA THR A 100 -6.91 -17.09 -15.63
C THR A 100 -6.11 -18.40 -15.52
N GLY A 101 -6.03 -18.96 -14.31
CA GLY A 101 -5.21 -20.16 -14.06
C GLY A 101 -3.68 -19.96 -14.06
N ALA A 102 -3.17 -18.79 -14.43
CA ALA A 102 -1.73 -18.49 -14.45
C ALA A 102 -1.10 -18.29 -13.06
N GLY A 103 -1.89 -18.37 -11.98
CA GLY A 103 -1.37 -18.19 -10.61
C GLY A 103 -1.16 -16.73 -10.20
N LYS A 104 -2.07 -15.82 -10.58
CA LYS A 104 -2.07 -14.41 -10.12
C LYS A 104 -2.01 -14.28 -8.60
N THR A 105 -2.76 -15.12 -7.89
CA THR A 105 -2.79 -15.12 -6.43
C THR A 105 -1.43 -15.49 -5.84
N ILE A 106 -0.74 -16.49 -6.42
CA ILE A 106 0.62 -16.87 -5.99
C ILE A 106 1.63 -15.76 -6.26
N LEU A 107 1.53 -15.06 -7.40
CA LEU A 107 2.33 -13.86 -7.64
C LEU A 107 2.08 -12.79 -6.56
N ALA A 108 0.83 -12.56 -6.18
CA ALA A 108 0.49 -11.61 -5.14
C ALA A 108 1.04 -12.01 -3.77
N VAL A 109 1.05 -13.30 -3.41
CA VAL A 109 1.68 -13.80 -2.18
C VAL A 109 3.19 -13.46 -2.17
N MET A 110 3.91 -13.72 -3.25
CA MET A 110 5.33 -13.34 -3.37
C MET A 110 5.53 -11.82 -3.30
N LEU A 111 4.60 -11.03 -3.85
CA LEU A 111 4.64 -9.57 -3.75
C LEU A 111 4.45 -9.10 -2.30
N ILE A 112 3.54 -9.71 -1.55
CA ILE A 112 3.30 -9.38 -0.12
C ILE A 112 4.56 -9.67 0.69
N GLU A 113 5.13 -10.88 0.56
CA GLU A 113 6.38 -11.29 1.20
C GLU A 113 7.48 -10.25 0.94
N LYS A 114 7.71 -9.91 -0.33
CA LYS A 114 8.78 -8.99 -0.73
C LYS A 114 8.53 -7.54 -0.30
N THR A 115 7.28 -7.10 -0.23
CA THR A 115 6.91 -5.71 0.12
C THR A 115 7.15 -5.41 1.60
N ARG A 116 7.07 -6.42 2.47
CA ARG A 116 7.32 -6.29 3.92
C ARG A 116 6.45 -5.21 4.59
N ARG A 117 5.18 -5.13 4.19
CA ARG A 117 4.19 -4.20 4.78
C ARG A 117 2.81 -4.85 4.90
N PRO A 118 2.01 -4.46 5.92
CA PRO A 118 0.60 -4.81 5.99
C PRO A 118 -0.11 -4.53 4.66
N THR A 119 -0.86 -5.52 4.17
CA THR A 119 -1.47 -5.47 2.83
C THR A 119 -2.98 -5.67 2.92
N LEU A 120 -3.73 -4.76 2.29
CA LEU A 120 -5.17 -4.93 2.06
C LEU A 120 -5.38 -5.52 0.66
N VAL A 121 -5.98 -6.70 0.58
CA VAL A 121 -6.41 -7.31 -0.69
C VAL A 121 -7.89 -7.03 -0.89
N HIS A 122 -8.22 -6.25 -1.92
CA HIS A 122 -9.60 -5.90 -2.25
C HIS A 122 -10.12 -6.73 -3.44
N VAL A 123 -11.28 -7.35 -3.28
CA VAL A 123 -11.89 -8.28 -4.26
C VAL A 123 -13.38 -7.95 -4.47
N PRO A 124 -13.96 -8.27 -5.64
CA PRO A 124 -15.33 -7.86 -5.96
C PRO A 124 -16.43 -8.71 -5.32
N THR A 125 -16.14 -9.92 -4.84
CA THR A 125 -17.15 -10.84 -4.28
C THR A 125 -16.69 -11.53 -3.00
N ILE A 126 -17.66 -11.95 -2.18
CA ILE A 126 -17.43 -12.70 -0.93
C ILE A 126 -16.75 -14.05 -1.21
N ASP A 127 -17.13 -14.74 -2.29
CA ASP A 127 -16.48 -15.99 -2.67
C ASP A 127 -14.98 -15.82 -2.96
N LEU A 128 -14.61 -14.74 -3.68
CA LEU A 128 -13.20 -14.42 -3.92
C LEU A 128 -12.50 -14.04 -2.61
N MET A 129 -13.17 -13.36 -1.69
CA MET A 129 -12.61 -13.01 -0.38
C MET A 129 -12.23 -14.28 0.40
N HIS A 130 -13.11 -15.29 0.44
CA HIS A 130 -12.81 -16.58 1.07
C HIS A 130 -11.69 -17.35 0.35
N GLN A 131 -11.64 -17.31 -0.99
CA GLN A 131 -10.53 -17.92 -1.75
C GLN A 131 -9.18 -17.28 -1.39
N TRP A 132 -9.13 -15.95 -1.31
CA TRP A 132 -7.92 -15.23 -0.90
C TRP A 132 -7.53 -15.54 0.53
N TYR A 133 -8.48 -15.56 1.46
CA TYR A 133 -8.24 -15.93 2.85
C TYR A 133 -7.59 -17.31 2.98
N ALA A 134 -8.12 -18.32 2.27
CA ALA A 134 -7.56 -19.67 2.29
C ALA A 134 -6.11 -19.72 1.75
N VAL A 135 -5.81 -18.95 0.69
CA VAL A 135 -4.46 -18.86 0.14
C VAL A 135 -3.51 -18.14 1.10
N LEU A 136 -3.91 -16.99 1.66
CA LEU A 136 -3.06 -16.24 2.57
C LEU A 136 -2.76 -17.02 3.85
N LYS A 137 -3.78 -17.69 4.43
CA LYS A 137 -3.62 -18.54 5.62
C LYS A 137 -2.70 -19.74 5.39
N ARG A 138 -2.63 -20.24 4.15
CA ARG A 138 -1.72 -21.33 3.78
C ARG A 138 -0.26 -20.86 3.72
N TYR A 139 -0.03 -19.64 3.24
CA TYR A 139 1.34 -19.17 2.98
C TYR A 139 1.93 -18.32 4.10
N PHE A 140 1.11 -17.68 4.94
CA PHE A 140 1.58 -16.79 5.99
C PHE A 140 1.21 -17.29 7.39
N ASP A 141 2.18 -17.30 8.29
CA ASP A 141 2.00 -17.60 9.71
C ASP A 141 1.54 -16.37 10.51
N GLN A 142 0.47 -15.72 10.06
CA GLN A 142 -0.05 -14.52 10.69
C GLN A 142 -1.56 -14.57 10.73
N GLU A 143 -2.13 -13.81 11.66
CA GLU A 143 -3.57 -13.59 11.68
C GLU A 143 -3.98 -12.85 10.39
N ILE A 144 -4.88 -13.46 9.62
CA ILE A 144 -5.43 -12.89 8.39
C ILE A 144 -6.84 -12.42 8.70
N GLY A 145 -7.10 -11.12 8.51
CA GLY A 145 -8.44 -10.54 8.65
C GLY A 145 -9.33 -10.72 7.41
N LEU A 146 -10.63 -10.63 7.61
CA LEU A 146 -11.72 -10.54 6.64
C LEU A 146 -12.64 -9.34 6.94
N LEU A 147 -12.65 -8.37 6.03
CA LEU A 147 -13.54 -7.21 6.10
C LEU A 147 -14.55 -7.22 4.93
N GLY A 148 -15.80 -7.59 5.21
CA GLY A 148 -16.86 -7.69 4.20
C GLY A 148 -17.76 -8.90 4.42
N GLY A 149 -18.93 -8.96 3.77
CA GLY A 149 -19.82 -10.13 3.86
C GLY A 149 -20.34 -10.48 5.27
N GLY A 150 -20.34 -9.50 6.19
CA GLY A 150 -20.69 -9.70 7.61
C GLY A 150 -19.49 -9.84 8.54
N TYR A 151 -18.29 -10.09 8.01
CA TYR A 151 -17.04 -10.12 8.78
C TYR A 151 -16.49 -8.70 9.01
N LYS A 152 -15.87 -8.49 10.19
CA LYS A 152 -15.34 -7.21 10.68
C LYS A 152 -13.95 -7.32 11.33
N GLU A 153 -13.30 -8.47 11.19
CA GLU A 153 -12.03 -8.79 11.87
C GLU A 153 -10.89 -8.81 10.86
#